data_AF-A0A9Y3S2Q3-F1
#
_entry.id   AF-A0A9Y3S2Q3-F1
#
_cell.length_a   1.000
_cell.length_b   1.000
_cell.length_c   1.000
_cell.angle_alpha   90.00
_cell.angle_beta   90.00
_cell.angle_gamma   90.00
#
_symmetry.space_group_name_H-M   'P 1'
#
loop_
_entity.id
_entity.type
_entity.pdbx_description
1 polymer ?
#
loop_
_entity_poly.entity_id
_entity_poly.type
_entity_poly.pdbx_seq_one_letter_code
_entity_poly.pdbx_strand_id
1 'polypeptide(L)'
;EKEKAHEGARPMRAIFLSDGNILTTGFSRMSERQLALWNTQNLEEPMTVNEMDTSNGVLLPFYDPDTNVVYLCGKGDSSIRYFEITDEAPYVHFLNTFASKEPQRGMGYMPKRGLDVNKCEIARFYKLHERKCEPIVMTVPRKSDLFQDDLYPDTAGPDPALEAEEWFDGKNGDPILISLKNGYVPGKNREFKVVKKNMLDNKVTKNSEKSSSSNKSSHPAPSIKSEAKLEEILKEIKSLKDMISSQEKRIVQLEEQMSKLAI
;
A
#
# COMPACT_ATOMS: atom_id res chain seq x y z
N GLU A 1 -1.33 14.52 22.70
CA GLU A 1 -1.05 13.84 21.42
C GLU A 1 -0.62 14.86 20.38
N LYS A 2 0.58 14.72 19.79
CA LYS A 2 0.89 15.39 18.53
C LYS A 2 0.11 14.63 17.44
N GLU A 3 -1.09 15.08 17.10
CA GLU A 3 -2.00 14.38 16.16
C GLU A 3 -1.57 14.45 14.68
N LYS A 4 -0.46 15.13 14.33
CA LYS A 4 -0.13 15.43 12.92
C LYS A 4 1.35 15.24 12.61
N ALA A 5 1.63 14.50 11.53
CA ALA A 5 2.98 14.36 10.96
C ALA A 5 3.56 15.69 10.46
N HIS A 6 2.70 16.62 10.04
CA HIS A 6 3.08 17.98 9.67
C HIS A 6 2.08 18.97 10.28
N GLU A 7 2.56 20.11 10.78
CA GLU A 7 1.70 21.08 11.47
C GLU A 7 0.75 21.85 10.54
N GLY A 8 1.10 21.95 9.25
CA GLY A 8 0.30 22.64 8.25
C GLY A 8 -1.00 21.91 7.92
N ALA A 9 -2.04 22.68 7.60
CA ALA A 9 -3.38 22.15 7.32
C ALA A 9 -3.56 21.58 5.90
N ARG A 10 -2.50 21.62 5.07
CA ARG A 10 -2.55 21.21 3.66
C ARG A 10 -2.32 19.70 3.50
N PRO A 11 -2.72 19.11 2.35
CA PRO A 11 -2.59 17.67 2.14
C PRO A 11 -1.14 17.20 2.27
N MET A 12 -0.97 16.05 2.90
CA MET A 12 0.29 15.33 3.03
C MET A 12 0.33 14.08 2.15
N ARG A 13 1.53 13.58 1.89
CA ARG A 13 1.78 12.28 1.26
C ARG A 13 2.76 11.50 2.11
N ALA A 14 2.66 10.18 2.06
CA ALA A 14 3.55 9.27 2.75
C ALA A 14 3.87 8.10 1.81
N ILE A 15 5.10 7.62 1.86
CA ILE A 15 5.56 6.41 1.18
C ILE A 15 6.47 5.63 2.12
N PHE A 16 6.51 4.31 1.94
CA PHE A 16 7.49 3.45 2.59
C PHE A 16 8.82 3.50 1.84
N LEU A 17 9.91 3.39 2.61
CA LEU A 17 11.26 3.18 2.12
C LEU A 17 11.63 1.68 2.19
N SER A 18 12.77 1.30 1.61
CA SER A 18 13.21 -0.11 1.53
C SER A 18 13.52 -0.72 2.90
N ASP A 19 13.94 0.10 3.85
CA ASP A 19 14.22 -0.26 5.24
C ASP A 19 12.97 -0.31 6.14
N GLY A 20 11.78 -0.04 5.59
CA GLY A 20 10.51 0.02 6.31
C GLY A 20 10.21 1.36 6.96
N ASN A 21 11.13 2.33 6.94
CA ASN A 21 10.86 3.69 7.39
C ASN A 21 9.84 4.40 6.49
N ILE A 22 9.27 5.50 6.98
CA ILE A 22 8.25 6.26 6.26
C ILE A 22 8.81 7.64 5.92
N LEU A 23 8.66 8.02 4.66
CA LEU A 23 8.99 9.36 4.18
C LEU A 23 7.70 10.12 3.86
N THR A 24 7.54 11.29 4.47
CA THR A 24 6.35 12.13 4.31
C THR A 24 6.69 13.46 3.67
N THR A 25 5.77 13.97 2.85
CA THR A 25 5.80 15.35 2.37
C THR A 25 4.57 16.08 2.87
N GLY A 26 4.74 17.30 3.36
CA GLY A 26 3.65 18.10 3.90
C GLY A 26 4.01 19.57 3.98
N PHE A 27 3.43 20.26 4.95
CA PHE A 27 3.61 21.70 5.10
C PHE A 27 3.86 22.06 6.58
N SER A 28 4.73 23.04 6.82
CA SER A 28 4.91 23.65 8.13
C SER A 28 3.66 24.46 8.52
N ARG A 29 3.58 24.87 9.79
CA ARG A 29 2.54 25.81 10.25
C ARG A 29 2.58 27.13 9.47
N MET A 30 3.76 27.54 9.02
CA MET A 30 4.00 28.74 8.20
C MET A 30 3.80 28.49 6.70
N SER A 31 3.25 27.32 6.31
CA SER A 31 2.98 26.90 4.94
C SER A 31 4.22 26.67 4.07
N GLU A 32 5.37 26.38 4.66
CA GLU A 32 6.56 25.90 3.92
C GLU A 32 6.42 24.42 3.61
N ARG A 33 6.81 24.00 2.41
CA ARG A 33 6.83 22.58 2.05
C ARG A 33 7.93 21.87 2.82
N GLN A 34 7.57 20.75 3.44
CA GLN A 34 8.44 19.94 4.27
C GLN A 34 8.54 18.52 3.73
N LEU A 35 9.73 17.95 3.88
CA LEU A 35 10.03 16.53 3.73
C LEU A 35 10.45 16.02 5.11
N ALA A 36 9.85 14.94 5.61
CA ALA A 36 10.22 14.37 6.89
C ALA A 36 10.44 12.86 6.77
N LEU A 37 11.43 12.35 7.51
CA LEU A 37 11.74 10.93 7.61
C LEU A 37 11.34 10.42 8.99
N TRP A 38 10.66 9.27 9.05
CA TRP A 38 10.07 8.71 10.25
C TRP A 38 10.51 7.26 10.44
N ASN A 39 10.89 6.94 11.68
CA ASN A 39 11.18 5.56 12.07
C ASN A 39 9.88 4.86 12.49
N THR A 40 9.53 3.73 11.88
CA THR A 40 8.28 3.02 12.25
C THR A 40 8.30 2.40 13.64
N GLN A 41 9.49 2.20 14.22
CA GLN A 41 9.65 1.75 15.61
C GLN A 41 9.51 2.89 16.62
N ASN A 42 9.72 4.14 16.19
CA ASN A 42 9.51 5.34 17.02
C ASN A 42 8.93 6.49 16.19
N LEU A 43 7.59 6.61 16.22
CA LEU A 43 6.83 7.62 15.48
C LEU A 43 6.53 8.89 16.30
N GLU A 44 7.11 9.03 17.51
CA GLU A 44 6.87 10.21 18.35
C GLU A 44 7.48 11.48 17.73
N GLU A 45 8.67 11.35 17.13
CA GLU A 45 9.38 12.44 16.48
C GLU A 45 10.03 11.98 15.17
N PRO A 46 10.07 12.85 14.14
CA PRO A 46 10.75 12.54 12.89
C PRO A 46 12.27 12.45 13.12
N MET A 47 12.92 11.56 12.39
CA MET A 47 14.39 11.45 12.37
C MET A 47 15.04 12.70 11.79
N THR A 48 14.42 13.29 10.77
CA THR A 48 14.81 14.57 10.18
C THR A 48 13.63 15.25 9.51
N VAL A 49 13.66 16.58 9.46
CA VAL A 49 12.70 17.42 8.75
C VAL A 49 13.46 18.43 7.91
N ASN A 50 13.27 18.39 6.59
CA ASN A 50 13.87 19.30 5.63
C ASN A 50 12.78 20.27 5.13
N GLU A 51 12.97 21.55 5.43
CA GLU A 51 12.16 22.64 4.87
C GLU A 51 12.69 23.02 3.48
N MET A 52 11.78 23.27 2.54
CA MET A 52 12.15 23.49 1.13
C MET A 52 11.82 24.90 0.64
N ASP A 53 10.56 25.18 0.35
CA ASP A 53 10.10 26.46 -0.19
C ASP A 53 8.65 26.73 0.21
N THR A 54 8.14 27.93 -0.07
CA THR A 54 6.79 28.36 0.32
C THR A 54 5.75 28.15 -0.78
N SER A 55 6.00 27.26 -1.73
CA SER A 55 5.08 27.00 -2.84
C SER A 55 3.82 26.28 -2.38
N ASN A 56 2.72 26.44 -3.12
CA ASN A 56 1.44 25.86 -2.75
C ASN A 56 1.20 24.42 -3.24
N GLY A 57 2.03 23.94 -4.17
CA GLY A 57 1.87 22.61 -4.77
C GLY A 57 2.20 21.50 -3.78
N VAL A 58 1.27 20.57 -3.59
CA VAL A 58 1.52 19.31 -2.84
C VAL A 58 2.60 18.53 -3.57
N LEU A 59 3.67 18.18 -2.85
CA LEU A 59 4.75 17.37 -3.38
C LEU A 59 4.32 15.91 -3.46
N LEU A 60 4.69 15.27 -4.56
CA LEU A 60 4.54 13.84 -4.77
C LEU A 60 5.94 13.22 -4.65
N PRO A 61 6.18 12.37 -3.65
CA PRO A 61 7.44 11.65 -3.53
C PRO A 61 7.43 10.41 -4.43
N PHE A 62 8.47 10.28 -5.26
CA PHE A 62 8.76 9.09 -6.06
C PHE A 62 10.06 8.51 -5.55
N TYR A 63 9.99 7.39 -4.85
CA TYR A 63 11.16 6.73 -4.27
C TYR A 63 11.62 5.58 -5.15
N ASP A 64 12.93 5.51 -5.31
CA ASP A 64 13.66 4.45 -5.99
C ASP A 64 14.38 3.59 -4.95
N PRO A 65 13.88 2.38 -4.64
CA PRO A 65 14.49 1.51 -3.64
C PRO A 65 15.85 0.94 -4.09
N ASP A 66 16.13 0.91 -5.39
CA ASP A 66 17.36 0.31 -5.91
C ASP A 66 18.56 1.25 -5.72
N THR A 67 18.32 2.57 -5.72
CA THR A 67 19.37 3.60 -5.56
C THR A 67 19.19 4.45 -4.31
N ASN A 68 18.17 4.20 -3.50
CA ASN A 68 17.77 5.01 -2.35
C ASN A 68 17.59 6.51 -2.66
N VAL A 69 17.14 6.84 -3.87
CA VAL A 69 16.90 8.23 -4.29
C VAL A 69 15.40 8.51 -4.24
N VAL A 70 15.02 9.65 -3.64
CA VAL A 70 13.66 10.16 -3.69
C VAL A 70 13.60 11.43 -4.54
N TYR A 71 12.63 11.47 -5.47
CA TYR A 71 12.34 12.61 -6.31
C TYR A 71 11.05 13.27 -5.86
N LEU A 72 11.07 14.59 -5.68
CA LEU A 72 9.94 15.40 -5.27
C LEU A 72 9.53 16.34 -6.40
N CYS A 73 8.26 16.29 -6.76
CA CYS A 73 7.67 17.25 -7.68
C CYS A 73 6.19 17.50 -7.35
N GLY A 74 5.72 18.73 -7.52
CA GLY A 74 4.34 19.12 -7.28
C GLY A 74 3.66 19.66 -8.54
N LYS A 75 2.34 19.53 -8.63
CA LYS A 75 1.59 20.19 -9.71
C LYS A 75 1.79 21.71 -9.60
N GLY A 76 2.09 22.35 -10.72
CA GLY A 76 2.44 23.77 -10.79
C GLY A 76 3.94 24.06 -10.65
N ASP A 77 4.74 23.10 -10.17
CA ASP A 77 6.19 23.28 -10.13
C ASP A 77 6.79 23.18 -11.54
N SER A 78 7.89 23.88 -11.77
CA SER A 78 8.70 23.74 -12.98
C SER A 78 10.01 22.98 -12.73
N SER A 79 10.13 22.34 -11.57
CA SER A 79 11.35 21.64 -11.14
C SER A 79 11.05 20.27 -10.51
N ILE A 80 12.06 19.40 -10.53
CA ILE A 80 12.08 18.11 -9.82
C ILE A 80 13.31 18.14 -8.92
N ARG A 81 13.10 18.12 -7.60
CA ARG A 81 14.19 18.05 -6.61
C ARG A 81 14.43 16.60 -6.25
N TYR A 82 15.67 16.20 -5.99
CA TYR A 82 15.94 14.83 -5.57
C TYR A 82 17.01 14.74 -4.49
N PHE A 83 16.83 13.73 -3.66
CA PHE A 83 17.57 13.51 -2.43
C PHE A 83 18.00 12.05 -2.35
N GLU A 84 19.17 11.80 -1.81
CA GLU A 84 19.64 10.47 -1.43
C GLU A 84 19.27 10.22 0.04
N ILE A 85 18.77 9.01 0.32
CA ILE A 85 18.48 8.56 1.68
C ILE A 85 19.59 7.61 2.12
N THR A 86 20.18 7.88 3.28
CA THR A 86 21.24 7.07 3.87
C THR A 86 20.96 6.81 5.34
N ASP A 87 21.71 5.87 5.92
CA ASP A 87 21.63 5.54 7.35
C ASP A 87 22.46 6.48 8.23
N GLU A 88 23.17 7.46 7.64
CA GLU A 88 24.02 8.41 8.35
C GLU A 88 23.34 9.77 8.44
N ALA A 89 23.35 10.40 9.63
CA ALA A 89 22.83 11.75 9.81
C ALA A 89 23.50 12.75 8.82
N PRO A 90 22.75 13.63 8.13
CA PRO A 90 21.33 13.99 8.36
C PRO A 90 20.27 13.08 7.71
N TYR A 91 20.63 11.87 7.26
CA TYR A 91 19.82 10.81 6.63
C TYR A 91 19.27 11.17 5.25
N VAL A 92 18.88 12.43 5.05
CA VAL A 92 18.32 12.95 3.81
C VAL A 92 19.28 13.97 3.22
N HIS A 93 19.93 13.61 2.11
CA HIS A 93 20.96 14.42 1.47
C HIS A 93 20.43 14.99 0.16
N PHE A 94 20.39 16.32 0.05
CA PHE A 94 20.02 16.96 -1.21
C PHE A 94 21.09 16.68 -2.28
N LEU A 95 20.68 16.12 -3.41
CA LEU A 95 21.56 15.87 -4.54
C LEU A 95 21.56 17.06 -5.48
N ASN A 96 20.45 17.30 -6.17
CA ASN A 96 20.33 18.38 -7.14
C ASN A 96 18.85 18.65 -7.50
N THR A 97 18.62 19.61 -8.39
CA THR A 97 17.31 19.99 -8.91
C THR A 97 17.35 20.05 -10.43
N PHE A 98 16.48 19.29 -11.08
CA PHE A 98 16.14 19.53 -12.48
C PHE A 98 15.21 20.74 -12.55
N ALA A 99 15.54 21.74 -13.35
CA ALA A 99 14.73 22.95 -13.53
C ALA A 99 14.33 23.14 -14.99
N SER A 100 13.11 23.64 -15.19
CA SER A 100 12.55 23.96 -16.50
C SER A 100 11.70 25.23 -16.41
N LYS A 101 11.29 25.77 -17.56
CA LYS A 101 10.48 27.00 -17.62
C LYS A 101 8.97 26.75 -17.49
N GLU A 102 8.50 25.58 -17.91
CA GLU A 102 7.08 25.26 -18.01
C GLU A 102 6.59 24.53 -16.75
N PRO A 103 5.46 24.92 -16.14
CA PRO A 103 4.92 24.24 -14.97
C PRO A 103 4.30 22.88 -15.32
N GLN A 104 4.49 21.88 -14.47
CA GLN A 104 3.91 20.54 -14.66
C GLN A 104 2.42 20.48 -14.26
N ARG A 105 1.60 19.84 -15.10
CA ARG A 105 0.19 19.51 -14.82
C ARG A 105 0.03 18.14 -14.15
N GLY A 106 1.02 17.29 -14.30
CA GLY A 106 1.11 15.97 -13.72
C GLY A 106 2.46 15.33 -14.04
N MET A 107 2.73 14.18 -13.43
CA MET A 107 3.98 13.47 -13.58
C MET A 107 3.74 11.97 -13.62
N GLY A 108 4.26 11.31 -14.64
CA GLY A 108 4.41 9.85 -14.67
C GLY A 108 5.85 9.45 -14.31
N TYR A 109 6.02 8.22 -13.83
CA TYR A 109 7.32 7.66 -13.48
C TYR A 109 7.48 6.29 -14.13
N MET A 110 8.59 6.07 -14.83
CA MET A 110 8.89 4.81 -15.51
C MET A 110 9.36 3.75 -14.52
N PRO A 111 8.76 2.54 -14.50
CA PRO A 111 9.33 1.41 -13.77
C PRO A 111 10.73 1.05 -14.27
N LYS A 112 11.57 0.52 -13.37
CA LYS A 112 12.97 0.13 -13.64
C LYS A 112 13.17 -0.68 -14.92
N ARG A 113 12.26 -1.62 -15.19
CA ARG A 113 12.27 -2.49 -16.38
C ARG A 113 12.12 -1.76 -17.72
N GLY A 114 11.73 -0.48 -17.74
CA GLY A 114 11.59 0.32 -18.96
C GLY A 114 12.68 1.38 -19.16
N LEU A 115 13.71 1.39 -18.31
CA LEU A 115 14.86 2.29 -18.40
C LEU A 115 15.90 1.77 -19.39
N ASP A 116 16.67 2.68 -19.97
CA ASP A 116 17.79 2.39 -20.86
C ASP A 116 19.08 2.24 -20.05
N VAL A 117 19.34 1.01 -19.58
CA VAL A 117 20.51 0.69 -18.74
C VAL A 117 21.84 0.95 -19.44
N ASN A 118 21.87 0.89 -20.78
CA ASN A 118 23.08 1.15 -21.57
C ASN A 118 23.49 2.63 -21.53
N LYS A 119 22.55 3.52 -21.23
CA LYS A 119 22.80 4.96 -21.09
C LYS A 119 22.96 5.43 -19.65
N CYS A 120 23.05 4.50 -18.69
CA CYS A 120 23.08 4.82 -17.26
C CYS A 120 21.86 5.65 -16.80
N GLU A 121 20.70 5.44 -17.44
CA GLU A 121 19.43 6.02 -17.02
C GLU A 121 18.93 5.34 -15.75
N ILE A 122 18.76 6.10 -14.67
CA ILE A 122 18.31 5.59 -13.37
C ILE A 122 16.82 5.87 -13.09
N ALA A 123 16.26 6.88 -13.75
CA ALA A 123 14.84 7.21 -13.69
C ALA A 123 14.39 7.94 -14.96
N ARG A 124 13.14 7.71 -15.37
CA ARG A 124 12.49 8.46 -16.45
C ARG A 124 11.16 9.01 -15.97
N PHE A 125 11.02 10.32 -16.05
CA PHE A 125 9.77 11.00 -15.76
C PHE A 125 9.02 11.30 -17.05
N TYR A 126 7.68 11.27 -16.99
CA TYR A 126 6.80 11.70 -18.07
C TYR A 126 6.05 12.93 -17.60
N LYS A 127 6.63 14.09 -17.87
CA LYS A 127 6.09 15.38 -17.44
C LYS A 127 4.93 15.78 -18.31
N LEU A 128 3.77 15.94 -17.70
CA LEU A 128 2.59 16.43 -18.39
C LEU A 128 2.59 17.95 -18.39
N HIS A 129 2.49 18.51 -19.59
CA HIS A 129 2.22 19.91 -19.83
C HIS A 129 0.73 20.09 -20.17
N GLU A 130 0.34 21.27 -20.62
CA GLU A 130 -1.05 21.54 -20.99
C GLU A 130 -1.53 20.68 -22.18
N ARG A 131 -0.66 20.45 -23.18
CA ARG A 131 -1.01 19.75 -24.43
C ARG A 131 0.03 18.74 -24.92
N LYS A 132 1.05 18.43 -24.10
CA LYS A 132 2.12 17.49 -24.45
C LYS A 132 2.57 16.68 -23.24
N CYS A 133 3.14 15.51 -23.50
CA CYS A 133 3.86 14.70 -22.53
C CYS A 133 5.35 14.72 -22.92
N GLU A 134 6.20 15.18 -22.01
CA GLU A 134 7.65 15.31 -22.22
C GLU A 134 8.40 14.30 -21.35
N PRO A 135 9.16 13.35 -21.94
CA PRO A 135 10.06 12.49 -21.19
C PRO A 135 11.25 13.29 -20.63
N ILE A 136 11.55 13.14 -19.34
CA ILE A 136 12.74 13.68 -18.67
C ILE A 136 13.55 12.48 -18.17
N VAL A 137 14.79 12.38 -18.64
CA VAL A 137 15.70 11.28 -18.34
C VAL A 137 16.65 11.72 -17.23
N MET A 138 16.71 10.97 -16.13
CA MET A 138 17.71 11.14 -15.07
C MET A 138 18.83 10.13 -15.29
N THR A 139 20.04 10.64 -15.51
CA THR A 139 21.21 9.83 -15.91
C THR A 139 22.34 10.03 -14.91
N VAL A 140 22.99 8.93 -14.52
CA VAL A 140 24.27 9.00 -13.80
C VAL A 140 25.39 9.07 -14.85
N PRO A 141 26.20 10.15 -14.88
CA PRO A 141 27.23 10.30 -15.89
C PRO A 141 28.39 9.32 -15.63
N ARG A 142 28.40 8.19 -16.34
CA ARG A 142 29.50 7.21 -16.34
C ARG A 142 30.21 7.19 -17.69
N LYS A 143 31.51 6.92 -17.68
CA LYS A 143 32.34 6.76 -18.89
C LYS A 143 32.62 5.27 -19.14
N SER A 144 31.58 4.48 -19.33
CA SER A 144 31.72 3.05 -19.60
C SER A 144 30.53 2.55 -20.40
N ASP A 145 30.81 1.73 -21.41
CA ASP A 145 29.79 1.01 -22.18
C ASP A 145 29.42 -0.33 -21.50
N LEU A 146 30.08 -0.67 -20.39
CA LEU A 146 29.79 -1.87 -19.61
C LEU A 146 28.55 -1.64 -18.75
N PHE A 147 27.77 -2.70 -18.56
CA PHE A 147 26.68 -2.72 -17.59
C PHE A 147 27.19 -2.34 -16.20
N GLN A 148 26.50 -1.39 -15.55
CA GLN A 148 26.86 -0.86 -14.24
C GLN A 148 26.08 -1.62 -13.16
N ASP A 149 26.63 -2.75 -12.70
CA ASP A 149 25.98 -3.59 -11.68
C ASP A 149 25.71 -2.82 -10.36
N ASP A 150 26.48 -1.76 -10.07
CA ASP A 150 26.28 -0.90 -8.90
C ASP A 150 25.06 0.04 -9.01
N LEU A 151 24.66 0.42 -10.22
CA LEU A 151 23.48 1.28 -10.46
C LEU A 151 22.18 0.47 -10.65
N TYR A 152 22.33 -0.81 -10.97
CA TYR A 152 21.24 -1.70 -11.36
C TYR A 152 21.33 -3.02 -10.60
N PRO A 153 21.09 -3.01 -9.27
CA PRO A 153 20.90 -4.24 -8.53
C PRO A 153 19.66 -5.01 -9.06
N ASP A 154 19.51 -6.25 -8.62
CA ASP A 154 18.32 -7.03 -8.98
C ASP A 154 17.05 -6.31 -8.47
N THR A 155 16.11 -6.06 -9.37
CA THR A 155 14.94 -5.21 -9.13
C THR A 155 13.65 -6.01 -9.19
N ALA A 156 12.55 -5.47 -8.67
CA ALA A 156 11.25 -6.16 -8.67
C ALA A 156 10.75 -6.52 -10.09
N GLY A 157 10.56 -7.82 -10.32
CA GLY A 157 10.08 -8.39 -11.57
C GLY A 157 8.58 -8.21 -11.80
N PRO A 158 8.07 -8.67 -12.96
CA PRO A 158 6.64 -8.64 -13.27
C PRO A 158 5.84 -9.79 -12.64
N ASP A 159 6.52 -10.82 -12.15
CA ASP A 159 5.87 -12.02 -11.62
C ASP A 159 5.52 -11.85 -10.13
N PRO A 160 4.29 -12.20 -9.71
CA PRO A 160 3.88 -12.11 -8.32
C PRO A 160 4.57 -13.19 -7.47
N ALA A 161 4.94 -12.84 -6.24
CA ALA A 161 5.53 -13.77 -5.29
C ALA A 161 4.50 -14.70 -4.63
N LEU A 162 3.26 -14.22 -4.50
CA LEU A 162 2.15 -14.93 -3.85
C LEU A 162 0.88 -14.80 -4.70
N GLU A 163 0.05 -15.83 -4.67
CA GLU A 163 -1.32 -15.73 -5.15
C GLU A 163 -2.21 -15.00 -4.14
N ALA A 164 -3.35 -14.48 -4.59
CA ALA A 164 -4.23 -13.66 -3.76
C ALA A 164 -4.72 -14.41 -2.50
N GLU A 165 -5.10 -15.67 -2.64
CA GLU A 165 -5.58 -16.50 -1.53
C GLU A 165 -4.49 -16.72 -0.47
N GLU A 166 -3.24 -16.88 -0.89
CA GLU A 166 -2.11 -17.09 0.02
C GLU A 166 -1.82 -15.85 0.86
N TRP A 167 -1.93 -14.67 0.25
CA TRP A 167 -1.81 -13.41 0.96
C TRP A 167 -2.98 -13.20 1.94
N PHE A 168 -4.21 -13.55 1.56
CA PHE A 168 -5.37 -13.50 2.47
C PHE A 168 -5.26 -14.49 3.64
N ASP A 169 -4.58 -15.63 3.44
CA ASP A 169 -4.25 -16.59 4.50
C ASP A 169 -3.09 -16.10 5.40
N GLY A 170 -2.56 -14.90 5.15
CA GLY A 170 -1.55 -14.23 5.99
C GLY A 170 -0.10 -14.55 5.61
N LYS A 171 0.16 -15.14 4.43
CA LYS A 171 1.54 -15.31 3.96
C LYS A 171 2.11 -13.97 3.49
N ASN A 172 3.40 -13.77 3.74
CA ASN A 172 4.18 -12.66 3.20
C ASN A 172 5.25 -13.21 2.25
N GLY A 173 5.56 -12.48 1.19
CA GLY A 173 6.55 -12.87 0.20
C GLY A 173 7.13 -11.63 -0.46
N ASP A 174 8.46 -11.55 -0.48
CA ASP A 174 9.19 -10.46 -1.11
C ASP A 174 9.05 -10.53 -2.64
N PRO A 175 9.13 -9.39 -3.35
CA PRO A 175 9.07 -9.37 -4.81
C PRO A 175 10.09 -10.32 -5.44
N ILE A 176 9.69 -11.05 -6.49
CA ILE A 176 10.62 -11.87 -7.25
C ILE A 176 11.54 -10.94 -8.03
N LEU A 177 12.83 -10.91 -7.68
CA LEU A 177 13.80 -10.02 -8.27
C LEU A 177 14.29 -10.53 -9.63
N ILE A 178 14.61 -9.61 -10.53
CA ILE A 178 15.21 -9.88 -11.85
C ILE A 178 16.39 -8.94 -12.12
N SER A 179 17.38 -9.44 -12.85
CA SER A 179 18.49 -8.62 -13.32
C SER A 179 18.13 -7.87 -14.59
N LEU A 180 18.48 -6.58 -14.67
CA LEU A 180 18.30 -5.74 -15.87
C LEU A 180 19.41 -5.90 -16.90
N LYS A 181 20.45 -6.70 -16.62
CA LYS A 181 21.64 -6.86 -17.47
C LYS A 181 21.34 -7.36 -18.88
N ASN A 182 20.35 -8.25 -19.01
CA ASN A 182 19.95 -8.82 -20.30
C ASN A 182 18.87 -7.98 -21.01
N GLY A 183 18.58 -6.77 -20.50
CA GLY A 183 17.53 -5.90 -21.02
C GLY A 183 16.12 -6.42 -20.74
N TYR A 184 15.16 -5.95 -21.52
CA TYR A 184 13.75 -6.32 -21.36
C TYR A 184 13.52 -7.78 -21.78
N VAL A 185 13.18 -8.61 -20.80
CA VAL A 185 12.64 -9.95 -21.06
C VAL A 185 11.11 -9.84 -21.11
N PRO A 186 10.45 -10.14 -22.24
CA PRO A 186 9.00 -10.14 -22.32
C PRO A 186 8.41 -11.08 -21.29
N GLY A 187 7.46 -10.58 -20.49
CA GLY A 187 6.69 -11.43 -19.59
C GLY A 187 5.94 -12.49 -20.39
N LYS A 188 5.68 -13.65 -19.77
CA LYS A 188 4.79 -14.65 -20.37
C LYS A 188 3.45 -13.97 -20.63
N ASN A 189 2.95 -14.00 -21.88
CA ASN A 189 1.64 -13.45 -22.24
C ASN A 189 0.54 -14.16 -21.41
N ARG A 190 0.20 -13.58 -20.26
CA ARG A 190 -0.90 -14.00 -19.42
C ARG A 190 -2.11 -13.16 -19.83
N GLU A 191 -3.02 -13.77 -20.57
CA GLU A 191 -4.33 -13.19 -20.79
C GLU A 191 -5.03 -13.10 -19.42
N PHE A 192 -5.39 -11.89 -18.99
CA PHE A 192 -6.07 -11.68 -17.72
C PHE A 192 -7.50 -12.24 -17.82
N LYS A 193 -7.73 -13.40 -17.21
CA LYS A 193 -9.05 -14.04 -17.16
C LYS A 193 -9.73 -13.71 -15.84
N VAL A 194 -10.82 -12.96 -15.91
CA VAL A 194 -11.67 -12.69 -14.73
C VAL A 194 -12.49 -13.95 -14.44
N VAL A 195 -12.15 -14.65 -13.36
CA VAL A 195 -13.00 -15.71 -12.82
C VAL A 195 -13.97 -15.05 -11.84
N LYS A 196 -15.23 -14.86 -12.25
CA LYS A 196 -16.30 -14.39 -11.34
C LYS A 196 -16.66 -15.50 -10.35
N LYS A 197 -15.88 -15.66 -9.29
CA LYS A 197 -16.31 -16.39 -8.10
C LYS A 197 -16.76 -15.37 -7.05
N ASN A 198 -18.03 -15.43 -6.66
CA ASN A 198 -18.55 -14.63 -5.55
C ASN A 198 -17.89 -15.11 -4.25
N MET A 199 -16.87 -14.38 -3.78
CA MET A 199 -16.14 -14.67 -2.54
C MET A 199 -17.02 -14.55 -1.28
N LEU A 200 -18.22 -13.98 -1.38
CA LEU A 200 -19.16 -13.79 -0.27
C LEU A 200 -19.97 -15.05 0.09
N ASP A 201 -20.16 -16.00 -0.84
CA ASP A 201 -20.97 -17.21 -0.58
C ASP A 201 -20.21 -18.29 0.22
N ASN A 202 -18.88 -18.23 0.29
CA ASN A 202 -18.06 -19.29 0.86
C ASN A 202 -17.70 -19.10 2.35
N LYS A 203 -18.28 -18.14 3.06
CA LYS A 203 -17.99 -17.95 4.50
C LYS A 203 -18.73 -18.93 5.43
N VAL A 204 -19.43 -19.93 4.89
CA VAL A 204 -20.00 -21.04 5.67
C VAL A 204 -19.41 -22.35 5.19
N THR A 205 -18.24 -22.70 5.72
CA THR A 205 -17.65 -24.03 5.96
C THR A 205 -16.16 -24.09 5.62
N LYS A 206 -15.34 -23.86 6.64
CA LYS A 206 -14.01 -24.47 6.74
C LYS A 206 -13.66 -24.62 8.21
N ASN A 207 -14.27 -25.61 8.88
CA ASN A 207 -13.59 -26.27 9.97
C ASN A 207 -12.79 -27.42 9.37
N SER A 208 -11.48 -27.32 9.59
CA SER A 208 -10.41 -28.29 9.41
C SER A 208 -10.83 -29.76 9.29
N GLU A 209 -10.28 -30.43 8.28
CA GLU A 209 -9.66 -31.74 8.49
C GLU A 209 -8.62 -31.98 7.39
N LYS A 210 -7.34 -31.96 7.79
CA LYS A 210 -6.28 -32.69 7.09
C LYS A 210 -6.55 -34.17 7.35
N SER A 211 -6.72 -34.98 6.31
CA SER A 211 -6.32 -36.37 6.38
C SER A 211 -5.94 -36.91 5.01
N SER A 212 -4.69 -37.33 4.94
CA SER A 212 -4.24 -38.41 4.07
C SER A 212 -5.12 -39.64 4.27
N SER A 213 -5.57 -40.24 3.17
CA SER A 213 -5.35 -41.67 2.83
C SER A 213 -6.53 -42.31 2.09
N SER A 214 -6.12 -43.16 1.17
CA SER A 214 -6.85 -44.12 0.33
C SER A 214 -8.06 -44.83 0.94
N ASN A 215 -9.16 -44.82 0.17
CA ASN A 215 -10.07 -45.92 -0.15
C ASN A 215 -10.16 -47.14 0.79
N LYS A 216 -11.34 -47.36 1.38
CA LYS A 216 -12.25 -48.48 1.01
C LYS A 216 -13.60 -48.45 1.76
N SER A 217 -14.66 -48.38 0.95
CA SER A 217 -15.96 -49.09 1.00
C SER A 217 -16.82 -49.24 2.27
N SER A 218 -18.11 -48.99 2.02
CA SER A 218 -19.36 -49.62 2.53
C SER A 218 -20.14 -48.95 3.68
N HIS A 219 -21.39 -48.60 3.37
CA HIS A 219 -22.55 -48.22 4.21
C HIS A 219 -22.79 -49.17 5.42
N PRO A 220 -23.57 -48.83 6.49
CA PRO A 220 -24.88 -48.14 6.46
C PRO A 220 -25.35 -47.28 7.69
N ALA A 221 -26.54 -46.67 7.53
CA ALA A 221 -27.55 -46.21 8.51
C ALA A 221 -27.42 -44.81 9.20
N PRO A 222 -28.51 -44.00 9.22
CA PRO A 222 -28.55 -42.70 9.89
C PRO A 222 -28.76 -42.87 11.40
N SER A 223 -27.86 -42.30 12.21
CA SER A 223 -27.92 -42.44 13.67
C SER A 223 -28.86 -41.41 14.31
N ILE A 224 -29.79 -41.92 15.12
CA ILE A 224 -30.81 -41.25 15.97
C ILE A 224 -30.29 -40.04 16.81
N LYS A 225 -28.97 -39.86 16.91
CA LYS A 225 -28.32 -38.79 17.69
C LYS A 225 -28.41 -37.40 17.07
N SER A 226 -28.64 -37.26 15.76
CA SER A 226 -28.73 -35.96 15.09
C SER A 226 -30.10 -35.29 15.23
N GLU A 227 -31.18 -36.08 15.26
CA GLU A 227 -32.54 -35.54 15.44
C GLU A 227 -32.77 -35.01 16.85
N ALA A 228 -32.30 -35.72 17.88
CA ALA A 228 -32.44 -35.28 19.28
C ALA A 228 -31.75 -33.92 19.54
N LYS A 229 -30.57 -33.70 18.93
CA LYS A 229 -29.87 -32.42 19.02
C LYS A 229 -30.57 -31.29 18.26
N LEU A 230 -31.18 -31.59 17.12
CA LEU A 230 -31.93 -30.60 16.35
C LEU A 230 -33.20 -30.16 17.11
N GLU A 231 -33.87 -31.10 17.77
CA GLU A 231 -35.08 -30.84 18.55
C GLU A 231 -34.79 -30.01 19.81
N GLU A 232 -33.63 -30.23 20.44
CA GLU A 232 -33.13 -29.44 21.57
C GLU A 232 -32.85 -27.99 21.15
N ILE A 233 -32.17 -27.79 20.02
CA ILE A 233 -31.88 -26.45 19.47
C ILE A 233 -33.17 -25.71 19.11
N LEU A 234 -34.17 -26.40 18.54
CA LEU A 234 -35.45 -25.77 18.21
C LEU A 234 -36.24 -25.35 19.45
N LYS A 235 -36.17 -26.12 20.54
CA LYS A 235 -36.76 -25.72 21.84
C LYS A 235 -36.07 -24.50 22.41
N GLU A 236 -34.75 -24.44 22.33
CA GLU A 236 -33.96 -23.31 22.84
C GLU A 236 -34.26 -22.02 22.05
N ILE A 237 -34.34 -22.10 20.71
CA ILE A 237 -34.77 -20.98 19.86
C ILE A 237 -36.17 -20.49 20.23
N LYS A 238 -37.11 -21.40 20.51
CA LYS A 238 -38.47 -21.02 20.91
C LYS A 238 -38.47 -20.31 22.27
N SER A 239 -37.73 -20.84 23.24
CA SER A 239 -37.61 -20.22 24.57
C SER A 239 -36.99 -18.82 24.51
N LEU A 240 -35.95 -18.64 23.68
CA LEU A 240 -35.31 -17.33 23.49
C LEU A 240 -36.28 -16.32 22.84
N LYS A 241 -37.09 -16.75 21.86
CA LYS A 241 -38.11 -15.89 21.25
C LYS A 241 -39.18 -15.46 22.25
N ASP A 242 -39.65 -16.37 23.10
CA ASP A 242 -40.64 -16.06 24.13
C ASP A 242 -40.07 -15.08 25.17
N MET A 243 -38.78 -15.22 25.52
CA MET A 243 -38.08 -14.33 26.43
C MET A 243 -37.93 -12.91 25.86
N ILE A 244 -37.56 -12.79 24.57
CA ILE A 244 -37.48 -11.50 23.87
C ILE A 244 -38.85 -10.82 23.85
N SER A 245 -39.91 -11.55 23.52
CA SER A 245 -41.28 -11.01 23.52
C SER A 245 -41.71 -10.51 24.91
N SER A 246 -41.32 -11.22 25.97
CA SER A 246 -41.60 -10.77 27.34
C SER A 246 -40.80 -9.53 27.72
N GLN A 247 -39.54 -9.43 27.27
CA GLN A 247 -38.69 -8.26 27.53
C GLN A 247 -39.20 -7.03 26.79
N GLU A 248 -39.65 -7.15 25.53
CA GLU A 248 -40.27 -6.05 24.78
C GLU A 248 -41.49 -5.48 25.50
N LYS A 249 -42.38 -6.34 26.00
CA LYS A 249 -43.55 -5.90 26.78
C LYS A 249 -43.15 -5.16 28.05
N ARG A 250 -42.09 -5.62 28.72
CA ARG A 250 -41.57 -4.97 29.93
C ARG A 250 -40.96 -3.61 29.61
N ILE A 251 -40.24 -3.48 28.50
CA ILE A 251 -39.67 -2.21 28.02
C ILE A 251 -40.79 -1.21 27.77
N VAL A 252 -41.84 -1.60 27.04
CA VAL A 252 -43.00 -0.72 26.77
C VAL A 252 -43.67 -0.27 28.07
N GLN A 253 -43.86 -1.17 29.04
CA GLN A 253 -44.43 -0.79 30.34
C GLN A 253 -43.55 0.17 31.14
N LEU A 254 -42.23 -0.01 31.10
CA LEU A 254 -41.29 0.88 31.76
C LEU A 254 -41.25 2.26 31.09
N GLU A 255 -41.32 2.31 29.76
CA GLU A 255 -41.41 3.54 28.98
C GLU A 255 -42.71 4.31 29.29
N GLU A 256 -43.84 3.61 29.43
CA GLU A 256 -45.11 4.21 29.87
C GLU A 256 -45.07 4.72 31.32
N GLN A 257 -44.35 4.04 32.21
CA GLN A 257 -44.19 4.53 33.59
C GLN A 257 -43.27 5.75 33.65
N MET A 258 -42.19 5.75 32.87
CA MET A 258 -41.28 6.90 32.74
C MET A 258 -41.98 8.13 32.15
N SER A 259 -42.88 7.95 31.17
CA SER A 259 -43.63 9.08 30.60
C SER A 259 -44.63 9.68 31.59
N LYS A 260 -45.19 8.89 32.52
CA LYS A 260 -46.08 9.37 33.60
C LYS A 260 -45.34 10.11 34.72
N LEU A 261 -44.03 9.88 34.88
CA LEU A 261 -43.17 10.58 35.84
C LEU A 261 -42.57 11.87 35.27
N ALA A 262 -42.73 12.14 33.97
CA ALA A 262 -42.17 13.29 33.28
C ALA A 262 -43.09 14.54 33.26
N ILE A 263 -44.04 14.64 34.21
CA ILE A 263 -44.86 15.84 34.48
C ILE A 263 -44.48 16.40 35.85
#